data_AF-A0A0B2V2M0-F1
#
_entry.id   AF-A0A0B2V2M0-F1
#
_cell.length_a   1.000
_cell.length_b   1.000
_cell.length_c   1.000
_cell.angle_alpha   90.00
_cell.angle_beta   90.00
_cell.angle_gamma   90.00
#
_symmetry.space_group_name_H-M   'P 1'
#
loop_
_entity.id
_entity.type
_entity.pdbx_description
1 polymer ?
#
loop_
_entity_poly.entity_id
_entity_poly.type
_entity_poly.pdbx_seq_one_letter_code
_entity_poly.pdbx_strand_id
1 'polypeptide(L)'
;MIVQEQVLGLDGIERQTSCNESLILLPSSGVCRNLGWHCPQLHDPFMILYLLFIFIRWAFSAFIIVSSQTIVGHDIIKYFTLNLLAICIPCDLFLAARQCITVAQLYCTVFYSSQTLLLFNAFLQLLSDAVAFQYRAMSLFVVFTMYMLFVFPLRMQQFLSGRTYKYYFISMHMLTPFACAPRFLVYFVKSPTVLAILRRYSSIVPYSAFFIISIFLFFITILAIFALVRHHTTNVEGATKRERKNLISFLIYCVPLNLMNIPTCASAIALLLHHILPQHMVSVLLHIRFSCAGEQFIIQARTIIIAICTIVALAPYRRAFTRLAHRKRDTQTKQFMPASTTSKRMSSDRRPTLPATRRRVFGANTSLVATTNQIPLHRRSFAQ
;
A
#
# COMPACT_ATOMS: atom_id res chain seq x y z
N MET A 1 38.32 1.70 31.07
CA MET A 1 37.63 0.40 31.25
C MET A 1 36.13 0.53 31.46
N ILE A 2 35.63 1.43 32.32
CA ILE A 2 34.17 1.61 32.57
C ILE A 2 33.37 2.09 31.34
N VAL A 3 33.99 2.85 30.41
CA VAL A 3 33.34 3.30 29.17
C VAL A 3 33.17 2.16 28.15
N GLN A 4 33.96 1.09 28.23
CA GLN A 4 33.96 0.01 27.24
C GLN A 4 32.85 -1.03 27.53
N GLU A 5 32.48 -1.23 28.79
CA GLU A 5 31.32 -2.06 29.17
C GLU A 5 29.98 -1.41 28.82
N GLN A 6 29.84 -0.08 28.89
CA GLN A 6 28.60 0.59 28.47
C GLN A 6 28.34 0.50 26.96
N VAL A 7 29.39 0.48 26.13
CA VAL A 7 29.25 0.33 24.67
C VAL A 7 28.83 -1.10 24.30
N LEU A 8 29.33 -2.11 25.01
CA LEU A 8 28.92 -3.52 24.83
C LEU A 8 27.47 -3.77 25.28
N GLY A 9 27.00 -3.09 26.34
CA GLY A 9 25.60 -3.16 26.78
C GLY A 9 24.62 -2.54 25.78
N LEU A 10 24.97 -1.42 25.16
CA LEU A 10 24.16 -0.77 24.11
C LEU A 10 24.13 -1.60 22.82
N ASP A 11 25.26 -2.18 22.39
CA ASP A 11 25.31 -3.06 21.21
C ASP A 11 24.45 -4.34 21.39
N GLY A 12 24.35 -4.87 22.62
CA GLY A 12 23.48 -6.01 22.93
C GLY A 12 21.98 -5.69 22.87
N ILE A 13 21.58 -4.53 23.42
CA ILE A 13 20.19 -4.06 23.46
C ILE A 13 19.71 -3.60 22.06
N GLU A 14 20.59 -3.00 21.27
CA GLU A 14 20.24 -2.53 19.91
C GLU A 14 20.20 -3.69 18.89
N ARG A 15 21.05 -4.73 19.05
CA ARG A 15 20.87 -6.01 18.33
C ARG A 15 19.59 -6.73 18.75
N GLN A 16 19.17 -6.61 20.02
CA GLN A 16 17.94 -7.22 20.53
C GLN A 16 16.64 -6.50 20.14
N THR A 17 16.66 -5.19 19.87
CA THR A 17 15.45 -4.41 19.55
C THR A 17 15.08 -4.41 18.08
N SER A 18 15.99 -4.82 17.21
CA SER A 18 15.70 -4.92 15.78
C SER A 18 15.36 -6.35 15.41
N CYS A 19 14.08 -6.59 15.08
CA CYS A 19 13.64 -7.82 14.43
C CYS A 19 14.33 -8.12 13.09
N ASN A 20 15.28 -7.29 12.67
CA ASN A 20 16.14 -7.48 11.51
C ASN A 20 16.99 -8.76 11.58
N GLU A 21 17.25 -9.36 12.77
CA GLU A 21 17.88 -10.69 12.84
C GLU A 21 17.09 -11.75 12.06
N SER A 22 15.75 -11.65 12.05
CA SER A 22 14.90 -12.54 11.26
C SER A 22 14.89 -12.22 9.76
N LEU A 23 15.42 -11.06 9.34
CA LEU A 23 15.70 -10.71 7.94
C LEU A 23 17.10 -11.14 7.49
N ILE A 24 18.01 -11.32 8.44
CA ILE A 24 19.39 -11.71 8.15
C ILE A 24 19.41 -13.19 7.75
N LEU A 25 19.83 -13.47 6.52
CA LEU A 25 20.23 -14.84 6.16
C LEU A 25 21.41 -15.21 7.06
N LEU A 26 21.29 -16.28 7.83
CA LEU A 26 22.43 -16.85 8.53
C LEU A 26 23.24 -17.69 7.54
N PRO A 27 24.58 -17.64 7.57
CA PRO A 27 25.40 -18.53 6.76
C PRO A 27 25.21 -19.98 7.25
N SER A 28 24.22 -20.68 6.71
CA SER A 28 24.03 -22.12 6.90
C SER A 28 24.80 -22.84 5.80
N SER A 29 25.74 -23.71 6.17
CA SER A 29 26.59 -24.41 5.21
C SER A 29 25.97 -25.73 4.78
N GLY A 30 25.31 -25.74 3.61
CA GLY A 30 25.17 -26.93 2.77
C GLY A 30 24.57 -28.17 3.43
N VAL A 31 23.65 -27.99 4.39
CA VAL A 31 23.05 -29.09 5.15
C VAL A 31 22.32 -30.09 4.24
N CYS A 32 21.84 -29.62 3.08
CA CYS A 32 21.17 -30.42 2.06
C CYS A 32 22.11 -30.93 0.96
N ARG A 33 23.44 -30.77 1.09
CA ARG A 33 24.39 -31.21 0.07
C ARG A 33 24.22 -32.71 -0.15
N ASN A 34 24.01 -33.10 -1.41
CA ASN A 34 23.76 -34.48 -1.87
C ASN A 34 22.38 -35.09 -1.53
N LEU A 35 21.53 -34.42 -0.74
CA LEU A 35 20.17 -34.91 -0.47
C LEU A 35 19.18 -34.58 -1.60
N GLY A 36 19.51 -33.61 -2.45
CA GLY A 36 18.62 -33.14 -3.51
C GLY A 36 17.25 -32.73 -2.95
N TRP A 37 16.18 -33.07 -3.66
CA TRP A 37 14.80 -32.77 -3.25
C TRP A 37 14.32 -33.46 -1.98
N HIS A 38 15.06 -34.46 -1.47
CA HIS A 38 14.72 -35.16 -0.24
C HIS A 38 15.20 -34.42 1.02
N CYS A 39 15.74 -33.22 0.89
CA CYS A 39 16.19 -32.48 2.06
C CYS A 39 15.02 -32.03 2.97
N PRO A 40 14.98 -32.42 4.26
CA PRO A 40 13.84 -32.12 5.13
C PRO A 40 13.64 -30.63 5.37
N GLN A 41 14.72 -29.82 5.37
CA GLN A 41 14.63 -28.37 5.52
C GLN A 41 13.94 -27.68 4.34
N LEU A 42 13.96 -28.28 3.14
CA LEU A 42 13.21 -27.75 2.00
C LEU A 42 11.69 -27.94 2.20
N HIS A 43 11.31 -29.02 2.89
CA HIS A 43 9.92 -29.36 3.19
C HIS A 43 9.43 -28.79 4.53
N ASP A 44 10.22 -27.92 5.16
CA ASP A 44 9.76 -27.18 6.32
C ASP A 44 8.50 -26.37 5.97
N PRO A 45 7.40 -26.48 6.74
CA PRO A 45 6.13 -25.86 6.40
C PRO A 45 6.23 -24.33 6.30
N PHE A 46 7.12 -23.68 7.05
CA PHE A 46 7.32 -22.24 6.94
C PHE A 46 8.03 -21.88 5.62
N MET A 47 9.02 -22.67 5.20
CA MET A 47 9.67 -22.49 3.90
C MET A 47 8.66 -22.57 2.75
N ILE A 48 7.82 -23.62 2.74
CA ILE A 48 6.76 -23.81 1.74
C ILE A 48 5.79 -22.63 1.75
N LEU A 49 5.36 -22.20 2.96
CA LEU A 49 4.45 -21.07 3.12
C LEU A 49 5.05 -19.77 2.55
N TYR A 50 6.33 -19.48 2.80
CA TYR A 50 7.00 -18.29 2.27
C TYR A 50 7.13 -18.33 0.75
N LEU A 51 7.45 -19.48 0.16
CA LEU A 51 7.47 -19.67 -1.29
C LEU A 51 6.08 -19.44 -1.90
N LEU A 52 5.04 -19.96 -1.26
CA LEU A 52 3.65 -19.73 -1.66
C LEU A 52 3.28 -18.24 -1.58
N PHE A 53 3.68 -17.54 -0.52
CA PHE A 53 3.46 -16.09 -0.39
C PHE A 53 4.12 -15.30 -1.51
N ILE A 54 5.36 -15.63 -1.91
CA ILE A 54 6.01 -14.99 -3.06
C ILE A 54 5.17 -15.16 -4.32
N PHE A 55 4.76 -16.40 -4.62
CA PHE A 55 3.97 -16.69 -5.81
C PHE A 55 2.65 -15.89 -5.81
N ILE A 56 1.92 -15.92 -4.69
CA ILE A 56 0.64 -15.21 -4.52
C ILE A 56 0.83 -13.70 -4.68
N ARG A 57 1.90 -13.12 -4.13
CA ARG A 57 2.21 -11.68 -4.26
C ARG A 57 2.44 -11.27 -5.71
N TRP A 58 3.24 -12.04 -6.45
CA TRP A 58 3.49 -11.76 -7.86
C TRP A 58 2.23 -11.89 -8.69
N ALA A 59 1.43 -12.94 -8.46
CA ALA A 59 0.15 -13.13 -9.14
C ALA A 59 -0.82 -11.96 -8.88
N PHE A 60 -0.96 -11.52 -7.63
CA PHE A 60 -1.84 -10.41 -7.29
C PHE A 60 -1.35 -9.06 -7.80
N SER A 61 -0.05 -8.77 -7.67
CA SER A 61 0.57 -7.56 -8.21
C SER A 61 0.36 -7.46 -9.72
N ALA A 62 0.65 -8.55 -10.45
CA ALA A 62 0.43 -8.61 -11.89
C ALA A 62 -1.06 -8.43 -12.24
N PHE A 63 -1.96 -9.11 -11.53
CA PHE A 63 -3.41 -8.98 -11.74
C PHE A 63 -3.89 -7.54 -11.56
N ILE A 64 -3.45 -6.85 -10.51
CA ILE A 64 -3.86 -5.47 -10.23
C ILE A 64 -3.27 -4.52 -11.27
N ILE A 65 -2.01 -4.68 -11.67
CA ILE A 65 -1.38 -3.84 -12.71
C ILE A 65 -2.13 -4.01 -14.03
N VAL A 66 -2.34 -5.26 -14.48
CA VAL A 66 -3.07 -5.54 -15.73
C VAL A 66 -4.49 -4.99 -15.68
N SER A 67 -5.22 -5.22 -14.58
CA SER A 67 -6.58 -4.69 -14.40
C SER A 67 -6.60 -3.16 -14.38
N SER A 68 -5.61 -2.53 -13.76
CA SER A 68 -5.45 -1.08 -13.71
C SER A 68 -5.26 -0.50 -15.11
N GLN A 69 -4.45 -1.15 -15.96
CA GLN A 69 -4.16 -0.66 -17.30
C GLN A 69 -5.31 -0.92 -18.28
N THR A 70 -5.97 -2.08 -18.18
CA THR A 70 -6.92 -2.54 -19.21
C THR A 70 -8.38 -2.20 -18.92
N ILE A 71 -8.80 -2.18 -17.65
CA ILE A 71 -10.23 -2.10 -17.28
C ILE A 71 -10.55 -0.86 -16.44
N VAL A 72 -9.64 -0.47 -15.53
CA VAL A 72 -9.88 0.65 -14.60
C VAL A 72 -9.65 2.00 -15.30
N GLY A 73 -10.66 2.88 -15.21
CA GLY A 73 -10.61 4.24 -15.74
C GLY A 73 -9.56 5.13 -15.08
N HIS A 74 -9.33 6.32 -15.65
CA HIS A 74 -8.35 7.29 -15.15
C HIS A 74 -8.85 8.06 -13.91
N ASP A 75 -8.94 7.35 -12.78
CA ASP A 75 -9.34 7.91 -11.48
C ASP A 75 -8.15 8.04 -10.52
N ILE A 76 -8.25 8.91 -9.51
CA ILE A 76 -7.23 9.05 -8.45
C ILE A 76 -6.90 7.72 -7.77
N ILE A 77 -7.90 6.84 -7.62
CA ILE A 77 -7.74 5.51 -7.01
C ILE A 77 -6.77 4.66 -7.84
N LYS A 78 -6.87 4.68 -9.19
CA LYS A 78 -5.94 3.98 -10.07
C LYS A 78 -4.52 4.47 -9.87
N TYR A 79 -4.32 5.79 -9.82
CA TYR A 79 -2.99 6.36 -9.60
C TYR A 79 -2.43 6.02 -8.23
N PHE A 80 -3.24 6.10 -7.17
CA PHE A 80 -2.84 5.68 -5.83
C PHE A 80 -2.38 4.22 -5.82
N THR A 81 -3.19 3.30 -6.35
CA THR A 81 -2.86 1.86 -6.38
C THR A 81 -1.61 1.58 -7.22
N LEU A 82 -1.47 2.19 -8.40
CA LEU A 82 -0.29 1.99 -9.24
C LEU A 82 0.99 2.55 -8.61
N ASN A 83 0.92 3.74 -7.99
CA ASN A 83 2.07 4.30 -7.30
C ASN A 83 2.48 3.49 -6.07
N LEU A 84 1.50 2.95 -5.33
CA LEU A 84 1.76 2.04 -4.22
C LEU A 84 2.43 0.75 -4.70
N LEU A 85 1.93 0.14 -5.77
CA LEU A 85 2.54 -1.06 -6.34
C LEU A 85 3.93 -0.80 -6.94
N ALA A 86 4.18 0.39 -7.48
CA ALA A 86 5.49 0.75 -8.04
C ALA A 86 6.62 0.64 -7.01
N ILE A 87 6.37 0.99 -5.73
CA ILE A 87 7.35 0.81 -4.66
C ILE A 87 7.34 -0.61 -4.09
N CYS A 88 6.20 -1.33 -4.13
CA CYS A 88 6.13 -2.72 -3.70
C CYS A 88 6.92 -3.66 -4.62
N ILE A 89 6.90 -3.47 -5.93
CA ILE A 89 7.55 -4.40 -6.89
C ILE A 89 9.04 -4.59 -6.59
N PRO A 90 9.87 -3.54 -6.40
CA PRO A 90 11.27 -3.74 -6.00
C PRO A 90 11.41 -4.50 -4.68
N CYS A 91 10.58 -4.19 -3.68
CA CYS A 91 10.61 -4.89 -2.39
C CYS A 91 10.24 -6.38 -2.53
N ASP A 92 9.17 -6.69 -3.27
CA ASP A 92 8.73 -8.05 -3.59
C ASP A 92 9.80 -8.82 -4.36
N LEU A 93 10.52 -8.17 -5.28
CA LEU A 93 11.64 -8.75 -6.01
C LEU A 93 12.80 -9.11 -5.08
N PHE A 94 13.20 -8.22 -4.18
CA PHE A 94 14.27 -8.51 -3.21
C PHE A 94 13.85 -9.58 -2.20
N LEU A 95 12.58 -9.63 -1.79
CA LEU A 95 12.06 -10.69 -0.93
C LEU A 95 12.04 -12.05 -1.66
N ALA A 96 11.68 -12.08 -2.94
CA ALA A 96 11.77 -13.28 -3.76
C ALA A 96 13.23 -13.74 -3.92
N ALA A 97 14.13 -12.82 -4.26
CA ALA A 97 15.56 -13.10 -4.35
C ALA A 97 16.11 -13.64 -3.03
N ARG A 98 15.71 -13.06 -1.89
CA ARG A 98 16.09 -13.54 -0.56
C ARG A 98 15.69 -15.01 -0.37
N GLN A 99 14.45 -15.39 -0.68
CA GLN A 99 14.03 -16.78 -0.50
C GLN A 99 14.72 -17.73 -1.47
N CYS A 100 14.96 -17.32 -2.71
CA CYS A 100 15.78 -18.11 -3.64
C CYS A 100 17.19 -18.33 -3.08
N ILE A 101 17.80 -17.30 -2.48
CA ILE A 101 19.11 -17.41 -1.83
C ILE A 101 19.04 -18.32 -0.60
N THR A 102 18.01 -18.21 0.25
CA THR A 102 17.83 -19.11 1.41
C THR A 102 17.79 -20.57 0.95
N VAL A 103 17.00 -20.86 -0.09
CA VAL A 103 16.89 -22.21 -0.65
C VAL A 103 18.22 -22.66 -1.25
N ALA A 104 18.92 -21.80 -1.98
CA ALA A 104 20.23 -22.13 -2.55
C ALA A 104 21.29 -22.38 -1.46
N GLN A 105 21.27 -21.60 -0.36
CA GLN A 105 22.16 -21.74 0.79
C GLN A 105 22.06 -23.11 1.48
N LEU A 106 20.88 -23.75 1.41
CA LEU A 106 20.72 -25.13 1.89
C LEU A 106 21.63 -26.13 1.16
N TYR A 107 21.96 -25.89 -0.11
CA TYR A 107 22.76 -26.80 -0.94
C TYR A 107 24.21 -26.32 -1.12
N CYS A 108 24.42 -25.03 -1.33
CA CYS A 108 25.73 -24.44 -1.60
C CYS A 108 25.89 -23.06 -0.96
N THR A 109 27.12 -22.69 -0.64
CA THR A 109 27.42 -21.36 -0.08
C THR A 109 27.32 -20.31 -1.19
N VAL A 110 26.21 -19.56 -1.24
CA VAL A 110 25.96 -18.53 -2.27
C VAL A 110 26.78 -17.27 -2.06
N PHE A 111 26.88 -16.79 -0.80
CA PHE A 111 27.65 -15.60 -0.48
C PHE A 111 29.04 -15.98 0.01
N TYR A 112 30.07 -15.52 -0.70
CA TYR A 112 31.46 -15.72 -0.31
C TYR A 112 31.91 -14.73 0.79
N SER A 113 31.26 -13.55 0.86
CA SER A 113 31.60 -12.50 1.84
C SER A 113 30.39 -12.14 2.72
N SER A 114 30.65 -11.96 4.02
CA SER A 114 29.67 -11.43 4.96
C SER A 114 29.21 -10.00 4.59
N GLN A 115 30.06 -9.23 3.91
CA GLN A 115 29.74 -7.86 3.49
C GLN A 115 28.69 -7.81 2.39
N THR A 116 28.75 -8.70 1.39
CA THR A 116 27.76 -8.74 0.31
C THR A 116 26.38 -9.10 0.84
N LEU A 117 26.33 -10.01 1.82
CA LEU A 117 25.10 -10.39 2.48
C LEU A 117 24.54 -9.25 3.36
N LEU A 118 25.41 -8.56 4.10
CA LEU A 118 25.04 -7.40 4.90
C LEU A 118 24.43 -6.30 4.02
N LEU A 119 25.06 -6.00 2.88
CA LEU A 119 24.57 -5.02 1.92
C LEU A 119 23.22 -5.41 1.32
N PHE A 120 23.04 -6.69 0.96
CA PHE A 120 21.76 -7.19 0.47
C PHE A 120 20.64 -7.01 1.51
N ASN A 121 20.89 -7.37 2.77
CA ASN A 121 19.93 -7.19 3.86
C ASN A 121 19.64 -5.70 4.10
N ALA A 122 20.65 -4.82 4.01
CA ALA A 122 20.48 -3.38 4.14
C ALA A 122 19.55 -2.80 3.05
N PHE A 123 19.73 -3.22 1.80
CA PHE A 123 18.86 -2.82 0.69
C PHE A 123 17.43 -3.32 0.88
N LEU A 124 17.27 -4.59 1.26
CA LEU A 124 15.96 -5.15 1.51
C LEU A 124 15.23 -4.42 2.64
N GLN A 125 15.94 -4.08 3.72
CA GLN A 125 15.40 -3.29 4.82
C GLN A 125 14.97 -1.90 4.36
N LEU A 126 15.82 -1.21 3.59
CA LEU A 126 15.51 0.09 3.01
C LEU A 126 14.22 0.05 2.18
N LEU A 127 14.07 -0.95 1.31
CA LEU A 127 12.87 -1.11 0.48
C LEU A 127 11.62 -1.44 1.31
N SER A 128 11.75 -2.29 2.34
CA SER A 128 10.65 -2.64 3.24
C SER A 128 10.14 -1.42 4.03
N ASP A 129 11.08 -0.62 4.56
CA ASP A 129 10.79 0.62 5.27
C ASP A 129 10.18 1.66 4.33
N ALA A 130 10.71 1.77 3.10
CA ALA A 130 10.19 2.66 2.08
C ALA A 130 8.73 2.32 1.72
N VAL A 131 8.41 1.03 1.51
CA VAL A 131 7.02 0.59 1.27
C VAL A 131 6.12 0.93 2.44
N ALA A 132 6.57 0.70 3.68
CA ALA A 132 5.79 1.01 4.87
C ALA A 132 5.47 2.52 4.96
N PHE A 133 6.47 3.36 4.69
CA PHE A 133 6.34 4.82 4.77
C PHE A 133 5.47 5.36 3.65
N GLN A 134 5.77 4.98 2.41
CA GLN A 134 5.01 5.39 1.23
C GLN A 134 3.54 5.03 1.37
N TYR A 135 3.24 3.82 1.86
CA TYR A 135 1.87 3.39 2.09
C TYR A 135 1.13 4.32 3.05
N ARG A 136 1.71 4.63 4.21
CA ARG A 136 1.04 5.47 5.22
C ARG A 136 0.87 6.90 4.74
N ALA A 137 1.91 7.46 4.13
CA ALA A 137 1.88 8.83 3.61
C ALA A 137 0.85 8.99 2.48
N MET A 138 0.83 8.06 1.52
CA MET A 138 -0.14 8.08 0.42
C MET A 138 -1.57 7.80 0.92
N SER A 139 -1.75 6.87 1.85
CA SER A 139 -3.06 6.58 2.45
C SER A 139 -3.59 7.80 3.21
N LEU A 140 -2.76 8.47 4.00
CA LEU A 140 -3.12 9.73 4.67
C LEU A 140 -3.61 10.77 3.66
N PHE A 141 -2.86 10.99 2.58
CA PHE A 141 -3.23 11.92 1.53
C PHE A 141 -4.56 11.56 0.87
N VAL A 142 -4.79 10.28 0.55
CA VAL A 142 -6.02 9.85 -0.13
C VAL A 142 -7.22 9.83 0.82
N VAL A 143 -7.08 9.38 2.08
CA VAL A 143 -8.17 9.48 3.07
C VAL A 143 -8.56 10.94 3.25
N PHE A 144 -7.59 11.83 3.45
CA PHE A 144 -7.83 13.26 3.57
C PHE A 144 -8.52 13.83 2.33
N THR A 145 -8.05 13.47 1.13
CA THR A 145 -8.66 13.90 -0.13
C THR A 145 -10.10 13.42 -0.26
N MET A 146 -10.38 12.17 0.07
CA MET A 146 -11.74 11.61 0.01
C MET A 146 -12.66 12.22 1.07
N TYR A 147 -12.13 12.50 2.26
CA TYR A 147 -12.83 13.26 3.30
C TYR A 147 -13.16 14.68 2.83
N MET A 148 -12.20 15.40 2.26
CA MET A 148 -12.40 16.76 1.74
C MET A 148 -13.36 16.78 0.54
N LEU A 149 -13.34 15.75 -0.31
CA LEU A 149 -14.31 15.60 -1.39
C LEU A 149 -15.73 15.43 -0.83
N PHE A 150 -15.87 14.72 0.29
CA PHE A 150 -17.17 14.50 0.92
C PHE A 150 -17.70 15.75 1.64
N VAL A 151 -16.84 16.50 2.33
CA VAL A 151 -17.25 17.71 3.08
C VAL A 151 -17.33 18.95 2.19
N PHE A 152 -16.42 19.10 1.22
CA PHE A 152 -16.29 20.27 0.35
C PHE A 152 -16.15 19.87 -1.14
N PRO A 153 -17.18 19.25 -1.74
CA PRO A 153 -17.08 18.64 -3.07
C PRO A 153 -16.67 19.62 -4.17
N LEU A 154 -17.24 20.83 -4.21
CA LEU A 154 -16.97 21.81 -5.28
C LEU A 154 -15.49 22.24 -5.32
N ARG A 155 -14.91 22.57 -4.15
CA ARG A 155 -13.51 22.99 -4.06
C ARG A 155 -12.56 21.85 -4.38
N MET A 156 -12.88 20.65 -3.88
CA MET A 156 -12.00 19.50 -4.10
C MET A 156 -12.10 18.98 -5.55
N GLN A 157 -13.25 19.09 -6.20
CA GLN A 157 -13.41 18.73 -7.61
C GLN A 157 -12.56 19.63 -8.52
N GLN A 158 -12.46 20.94 -8.23
CA GLN A 158 -11.55 21.86 -8.93
C GLN A 158 -10.09 21.48 -8.74
N PHE A 159 -9.70 21.09 -7.51
CA PHE A 159 -8.35 20.59 -7.25
C PHE A 159 -8.05 19.30 -8.05
N LEU A 160 -8.98 18.35 -8.06
CA LEU A 160 -8.82 17.08 -8.79
C LEU A 160 -8.82 17.26 -10.32
N SER A 161 -9.61 18.21 -10.86
CA SER A 161 -9.64 18.49 -12.30
C SER A 161 -8.31 19.06 -12.79
N GLY A 162 -7.64 19.87 -11.96
CA GLY A 162 -6.29 20.40 -12.23
C GLY A 162 -5.18 19.34 -12.22
N ARG A 163 -5.47 18.07 -11.86
CA ARG A 163 -4.51 16.97 -11.77
C ARG A 163 -3.29 17.25 -10.87
N THR A 164 -3.40 18.23 -9.98
CA THR A 164 -2.34 18.65 -9.05
C THR A 164 -1.93 17.53 -8.10
N TYR A 165 -2.85 16.60 -7.79
CA TYR A 165 -2.59 15.40 -7.00
C TYR A 165 -1.42 14.55 -7.51
N LYS A 166 -1.06 14.62 -8.80
CA LYS A 166 0.09 13.91 -9.35
C LYS A 166 1.41 14.37 -8.73
N TYR A 167 1.56 15.68 -8.51
CA TYR A 167 2.75 16.23 -7.88
C TYR A 167 2.88 15.75 -6.43
N TYR A 168 1.77 15.58 -5.71
CA TYR A 168 1.80 15.01 -4.37
C TYR A 168 2.35 13.58 -4.36
N PHE A 169 1.95 12.73 -5.31
CA PHE A 169 2.50 11.37 -5.40
C PHE A 169 4.00 11.36 -5.72
N ILE A 170 4.45 12.24 -6.61
CA ILE A 170 5.88 12.41 -6.92
C ILE A 170 6.64 12.88 -5.68
N SER A 171 6.16 13.92 -4.98
CA SER A 171 6.79 14.42 -3.76
C SER A 171 6.88 13.35 -2.67
N MET A 172 5.86 12.50 -2.52
CA MET A 172 5.91 11.39 -1.56
C MET A 172 6.97 10.35 -1.95
N HIS A 173 7.08 9.99 -3.23
CA HIS A 173 8.16 9.10 -3.70
C HIS A 173 9.56 9.68 -3.47
N MET A 174 9.71 11.00 -3.61
CA MET A 174 10.99 11.66 -3.33
C MET A 174 11.29 11.74 -1.84
N LEU A 175 10.28 12.00 -1.00
CA LEU A 175 10.42 12.13 0.46
C LEU A 175 10.81 10.80 1.13
N THR A 176 10.32 9.68 0.61
CA THR A 176 10.52 8.36 1.22
C THR A 176 11.99 7.93 1.32
N PRO A 177 12.81 8.00 0.25
CA PRO A 177 14.24 7.76 0.35
C PRO A 177 14.92 8.65 1.39
N PHE A 178 14.56 9.94 1.49
CA PHE A 178 15.14 10.82 2.51
C PHE A 178 14.78 10.38 3.94
N ALA A 179 13.54 9.96 4.16
CA ALA A 179 13.09 9.46 5.47
C ALA A 179 13.78 8.14 5.86
N CYS A 180 14.07 7.27 4.89
CA CYS A 180 14.65 5.95 5.13
C CYS A 180 16.19 5.90 5.01
N ALA A 181 16.82 6.87 4.33
CA ALA A 181 18.26 6.91 4.07
C ALA A 181 19.16 6.79 5.31
N PRO A 182 18.83 7.41 6.48
CA PRO A 182 19.70 7.31 7.65
C PRO A 182 19.97 5.86 8.09
N ARG A 183 18.97 4.97 7.99
CA ARG A 183 19.13 3.53 8.30
C ARG A 183 20.06 2.83 7.33
N PHE A 184 20.01 3.20 6.06
CA PHE A 184 20.89 2.65 5.04
C PHE A 184 22.34 3.13 5.23
N LEU A 185 22.53 4.41 5.60
CA LEU A 185 23.87 4.99 5.82
C LEU A 185 24.63 4.34 6.97
N VAL A 186 23.94 3.82 7.98
CA VAL A 186 24.56 3.07 9.11
C VAL A 186 25.45 1.92 8.62
N TYR A 187 25.15 1.31 7.47
CA TYR A 187 25.94 0.19 6.94
C TYR A 187 27.25 0.59 6.25
N PHE A 188 27.43 1.87 5.89
CA PHE A 188 28.62 2.36 5.18
C PHE A 188 29.60 3.10 6.09
N VAL A 189 29.15 3.52 7.26
CA VAL A 189 29.97 4.31 8.18
C VAL A 189 30.87 3.41 9.03
N LYS A 190 32.18 3.57 8.85
CA LYS A 190 33.21 2.85 9.62
C LYS A 190 33.61 3.58 10.91
N SER A 191 33.39 4.89 10.99
CA SER A 191 33.75 5.69 12.17
C SER A 191 32.80 5.38 13.33
N PRO A 192 33.28 4.95 14.50
CA PRO A 192 32.43 4.53 15.62
C PRO A 192 31.59 5.70 16.16
N THR A 193 32.15 6.91 16.22
CA THR A 193 31.44 8.10 16.69
C THR A 193 30.29 8.49 15.75
N VAL A 194 30.56 8.50 14.44
CA VAL A 194 29.53 8.83 13.44
C VAL A 194 28.47 7.72 13.39
N LEU A 195 28.88 6.46 13.55
CA LEU A 195 27.98 5.31 13.60
C LEU A 195 27.02 5.40 14.79
N ALA A 196 27.50 5.75 15.99
CA ALA A 196 26.65 5.91 17.17
C ALA A 196 25.60 7.02 16.98
N ILE A 197 26.01 8.15 16.40
CA ILE A 197 25.11 9.27 16.07
C ILE A 197 24.07 8.83 15.03
N LEU A 198 24.52 8.21 13.94
CA LEU A 198 23.63 7.74 12.88
C LEU A 198 22.66 6.67 13.35
N ARG A 199 23.09 5.72 14.18
CA ARG A 199 22.21 4.69 14.75
C ARG A 199 21.08 5.33 15.55
N ARG A 200 21.42 6.23 16.48
CA ARG A 200 20.44 6.99 17.27
C ARG A 200 19.46 7.78 16.39
N TYR A 201 19.97 8.44 15.35
CA TYR A 201 19.11 9.19 14.43
C TYR A 201 18.21 8.26 13.58
N SER A 202 18.78 7.14 13.10
CA SER A 202 18.12 6.16 12.24
C SER A 202 17.03 5.34 12.94
N SER A 203 17.08 5.23 14.27
CA SER A 203 15.99 4.69 15.06
C SER A 203 14.93 5.76 15.28
N ILE A 204 15.28 6.89 15.91
CA ILE A 204 14.30 7.88 16.37
C ILE A 204 13.48 8.49 15.22
N VAL A 205 14.14 8.97 14.17
CA VAL A 205 13.49 9.81 13.14
C VAL A 205 12.42 9.06 12.35
N PRO A 206 12.70 7.91 11.71
CA PRO A 206 11.67 7.20 10.96
C PRO A 206 10.55 6.71 11.88
N TYR A 207 10.85 6.16 13.06
CA TYR A 207 9.79 5.71 13.98
C TYR A 207 8.90 6.87 14.45
N SER A 208 9.47 8.04 14.71
CA SER A 208 8.70 9.24 15.07
C SER A 208 7.84 9.71 13.90
N ALA A 209 8.40 9.80 12.69
CA ALA A 209 7.64 10.18 11.49
C ALA A 209 6.49 9.19 11.23
N PHE A 210 6.77 7.89 11.34
CA PHE A 210 5.79 6.81 11.25
C PHE A 210 4.66 6.96 12.25
N PHE A 211 5.00 7.25 13.51
CA PHE A 211 4.03 7.43 14.59
C PHE A 211 3.16 8.67 14.35
N ILE A 212 3.76 9.81 13.99
CA ILE A 212 3.06 11.06 13.70
C ILE A 212 2.09 10.87 12.53
N ILE A 213 2.52 10.25 11.42
CA ILE A 213 1.65 9.98 10.26
C ILE A 213 0.49 9.05 10.66
N SER A 214 0.75 8.02 11.47
CA SER A 214 -0.29 7.12 11.98
C SER A 214 -1.31 7.85 12.84
N ILE A 215 -0.89 8.77 13.71
CA ILE A 215 -1.78 9.61 14.51
C ILE A 215 -2.68 10.47 13.61
N PHE A 216 -2.09 11.17 12.64
CA PHE A 216 -2.89 11.99 11.70
C PHE A 216 -3.87 11.13 10.91
N LEU A 217 -3.45 9.95 10.46
CA LEU A 217 -4.31 9.03 9.73
C LEU A 217 -5.48 8.54 10.59
N PHE A 218 -5.23 8.25 11.87
CA PHE A 218 -6.25 7.88 12.84
C PHE A 218 -7.26 9.01 13.05
N PHE A 219 -6.79 10.24 13.31
CA PHE A 219 -7.68 11.39 13.49
C PHE A 219 -8.53 11.68 12.26
N ILE A 220 -7.94 11.69 11.06
CA ILE A 220 -8.69 11.92 9.82
C ILE A 220 -9.70 10.79 9.57
N THR A 221 -9.35 9.55 9.93
CA THR A 221 -10.29 8.41 9.86
C THR A 221 -11.48 8.61 10.79
N ILE A 222 -11.26 9.06 12.04
CA ILE A 222 -12.35 9.40 12.98
C ILE A 222 -13.21 10.53 12.42
N LEU A 223 -12.59 11.61 11.92
CA LEU A 223 -13.33 12.73 11.33
C LEU A 223 -14.16 12.30 10.12
N ALA A 224 -13.64 11.41 9.30
CA ALA A 224 -14.36 10.84 8.17
C ALA A 224 -15.55 9.97 8.60
N ILE A 225 -15.39 9.15 9.64
CA ILE A 225 -16.48 8.37 10.22
C ILE A 225 -17.55 9.29 10.84
N PHE A 226 -17.14 10.30 11.61
CA PHE A 226 -18.07 11.26 12.21
C PHE A 226 -18.87 12.02 11.14
N ALA A 227 -18.20 12.51 10.10
CA ALA A 227 -18.87 13.16 8.97
C ALA A 227 -19.86 12.19 8.28
N LEU A 228 -19.50 10.91 8.15
CA LEU A 228 -20.36 9.90 7.56
C LEU A 228 -21.61 9.60 8.39
N VAL A 229 -21.47 9.51 9.71
CA VAL A 229 -22.58 9.31 10.66
C VAL A 229 -23.49 10.53 10.65
N ARG A 230 -22.93 11.74 10.72
CA ARG A 230 -23.69 13.00 10.68
C ARG A 230 -24.49 13.16 9.39
N HIS A 231 -23.96 12.75 8.26
CA HIS A 231 -24.66 12.80 6.98
C HIS A 231 -25.62 11.63 6.75
N HIS A 232 -25.62 10.59 7.59
CA HIS A 232 -26.62 9.53 7.50
C HIS A 232 -28.03 10.04 7.84
N THR A 233 -28.13 11.04 8.71
CA THR A 233 -29.43 11.56 9.18
C THR A 233 -30.08 12.54 8.22
N THR A 234 -29.32 13.05 7.24
CA THR A 234 -29.83 13.96 6.22
C THR A 234 -30.14 13.17 4.95
N ASN A 235 -31.37 13.27 4.45
CA ASN A 235 -31.77 12.67 3.17
C ASN A 235 -31.07 13.43 2.03
N VAL A 236 -29.81 13.11 1.76
CA VAL A 236 -29.03 13.78 0.70
C VAL A 236 -29.20 13.05 -0.63
N GLU A 237 -29.55 13.80 -1.68
CA GLU A 237 -29.81 13.28 -3.01
C GLU A 237 -28.54 12.96 -3.82
N GLY A 238 -28.61 11.92 -4.65
CA GLY A 238 -27.77 11.66 -5.82
C GLY A 238 -26.25 11.68 -5.65
N ALA A 239 -25.63 12.86 -5.84
CA ALA A 239 -24.19 13.04 -5.97
C ALA A 239 -23.43 12.66 -4.70
N THR A 240 -23.91 13.11 -3.55
CA THR A 240 -23.33 12.82 -2.23
C THR A 240 -23.42 11.33 -1.88
N LYS A 241 -24.40 10.60 -2.41
CA LYS A 241 -24.51 9.13 -2.25
C LYS A 241 -23.34 8.41 -2.91
N ARG A 242 -22.85 8.89 -4.05
CA ARG A 242 -21.68 8.31 -4.74
C ARG A 242 -20.40 8.61 -3.96
N GLU A 243 -20.22 9.85 -3.51
CA GLU A 243 -19.06 10.27 -2.72
C GLU A 243 -19.00 9.52 -1.38
N ARG A 244 -20.14 9.40 -0.68
CA ARG A 244 -20.28 8.59 0.52
C ARG A 244 -19.86 7.14 0.29
N LYS A 245 -20.32 6.50 -0.79
CA LYS A 245 -19.91 5.12 -1.13
C LYS A 245 -18.41 5.02 -1.39
N ASN A 246 -17.82 5.99 -2.07
CA ASN A 246 -16.37 6.01 -2.31
C ASN A 246 -15.59 6.17 -1.01
N LEU A 247 -16.02 7.05 -0.11
CA LEU A 247 -15.41 7.23 1.21
C LEU A 247 -15.49 5.96 2.05
N ILE A 248 -16.66 5.31 2.13
CA ILE A 248 -16.82 4.01 2.83
C ILE A 248 -15.88 2.97 2.25
N SER A 249 -15.88 2.82 0.92
CA SER A 249 -14.98 1.89 0.23
C SER A 249 -13.52 2.14 0.59
N PHE A 250 -13.08 3.41 0.66
CA PHE A 250 -11.70 3.73 0.98
C PHE A 250 -11.38 3.54 2.48
N LEU A 251 -12.34 3.79 3.37
CA LEU A 251 -12.18 3.48 4.80
C LEU A 251 -12.03 1.98 5.03
N ILE A 252 -12.87 1.15 4.38
CA ILE A 252 -12.75 -0.32 4.43
C ILE A 252 -11.39 -0.78 3.89
N TYR A 253 -10.88 -0.13 2.84
CA TYR A 253 -9.54 -0.40 2.31
C TYR A 253 -8.43 -0.11 3.32
N CYS A 254 -8.52 0.99 4.08
CA CYS A 254 -7.47 1.43 4.99
C CYS A 254 -7.44 0.67 6.32
N VAL A 255 -8.57 0.16 6.82
CA VAL A 255 -8.67 -0.45 8.16
C VAL A 255 -7.72 -1.65 8.35
N PRO A 256 -7.72 -2.69 7.49
CA PRO A 256 -6.85 -3.85 7.69
C PRO A 256 -5.37 -3.48 7.66
N LEU A 257 -5.02 -2.52 6.81
CA LEU A 257 -3.66 -2.06 6.63
C LEU A 257 -3.19 -1.18 7.81
N ASN A 258 -4.09 -0.40 8.41
CA ASN A 258 -3.81 0.32 9.65
C ASN A 258 -3.68 -0.65 10.83
N LEU A 259 -4.49 -1.70 10.89
CA LEU A 259 -4.41 -2.74 11.91
C LEU A 259 -3.05 -3.45 11.88
N MET A 260 -2.55 -3.78 10.69
CA MET A 260 -1.20 -4.36 10.52
C MET A 260 -0.06 -3.45 10.99
N ASN A 261 -0.30 -2.14 11.11
CA ASN A 261 0.71 -1.19 11.57
C ASN A 261 0.74 -1.01 13.08
N ILE A 262 -0.25 -1.54 13.82
CA ILE A 262 -0.31 -1.44 15.28
C ILE A 262 0.95 -1.98 15.96
N PRO A 263 1.49 -3.16 15.59
CA PRO A 263 2.73 -3.65 16.19
C PRO A 263 3.89 -2.68 16.01
N THR A 264 4.05 -2.10 14.82
CA THR A 264 5.10 -1.10 14.56
C THR A 264 4.89 0.17 15.39
N CYS A 265 3.65 0.62 15.59
CA CYS A 265 3.35 1.76 16.45
C CYS A 265 3.66 1.45 17.92
N ALA A 266 3.34 0.25 18.39
CA ALA A 266 3.68 -0.19 19.74
C ALA A 266 5.20 -0.24 19.94
N SER A 267 5.95 -0.81 18.98
CA SER A 267 7.42 -0.80 18.98
C SER A 267 7.98 0.62 18.99
N ALA A 268 7.42 1.55 18.21
CA ALA A 268 7.84 2.95 18.20
C ALA A 268 7.62 3.64 19.55
N ILE A 269 6.45 3.43 20.17
CA ILE A 269 6.15 3.97 21.51
C ILE A 269 7.12 3.39 22.54
N ALA A 270 7.35 2.08 22.51
CA ALA A 270 8.26 1.42 23.44
C ALA A 270 9.70 1.94 23.29
N LEU A 271 10.18 2.17 22.07
CA LEU A 271 11.49 2.77 21.81
C LEU A 271 11.57 4.21 22.32
N LEU A 272 10.52 5.02 22.11
CA LEU A 272 10.45 6.38 22.65
C LEU A 272 10.45 6.38 24.18
N LEU A 273 9.65 5.50 24.81
CA LEU A 273 9.60 5.36 26.26
C LEU A 273 10.92 4.85 26.83
N HIS A 274 11.61 3.92 26.15
CA HIS A 274 12.94 3.45 26.55
C HIS A 274 13.96 4.59 26.56
N HIS A 275 13.89 5.51 25.60
CA HIS A 275 14.75 6.69 25.59
C HIS A 275 14.48 7.67 26.74
N ILE A 276 13.24 7.75 27.23
CA ILE A 276 12.87 8.66 28.33
C ILE A 276 13.09 7.98 29.70
N LEU A 277 12.80 6.68 29.81
CA LEU A 277 12.75 5.89 31.05
C LEU A 277 13.49 4.55 30.89
N PRO A 278 14.84 4.54 30.75
CA PRO A 278 15.60 3.33 30.43
C PRO A 278 15.50 2.24 31.50
N GLN A 279 15.42 2.61 32.78
CA GLN A 279 15.44 1.67 33.91
C GLN A 279 14.19 0.79 34.01
N HIS A 280 13.03 1.26 33.53
CA HIS A 280 11.75 0.55 33.67
C HIS A 280 11.37 -0.28 32.44
N MET A 281 12.04 -0.08 31.30
CA MET A 281 11.58 -0.60 30.00
C MET A 281 12.28 -1.89 29.56
N VAL A 282 13.25 -2.42 30.33
CA VAL A 282 13.99 -3.64 29.97
C VAL A 282 13.07 -4.87 29.87
N SER A 283 12.12 -5.03 30.80
CA SER A 283 11.16 -6.14 30.81
C SER A 283 10.16 -6.07 29.65
N VAL A 284 9.75 -4.86 29.28
CA VAL A 284 8.85 -4.59 28.14
C VAL A 284 9.55 -4.91 26.82
N LEU A 285 10.83 -4.53 26.69
CA LEU A 285 11.66 -4.82 25.51
C LEU A 285 11.76 -6.32 25.22
N LEU A 286 11.90 -7.15 26.28
CA LEU A 286 11.97 -8.61 26.13
C LEU A 286 10.67 -9.21 25.56
N HIS A 287 9.51 -8.67 25.93
CA HIS A 287 8.22 -9.12 25.40
C HIS A 287 8.02 -8.70 23.93
N ILE A 288 8.56 -7.55 23.53
CA ILE A 288 8.55 -7.09 22.14
C ILE A 288 9.31 -8.05 21.22
N ARG A 289 10.28 -8.83 21.73
CA ARG A 289 11.03 -9.79 20.92
C ARG A 289 10.17 -10.89 20.29
N PHE A 290 9.07 -11.30 20.95
CA PHE A 290 8.09 -12.23 20.36
C PHE A 290 7.39 -11.64 19.12
N SER A 291 7.41 -10.31 18.94
CA SER A 291 6.86 -9.61 17.77
C SER A 291 7.64 -9.90 16.48
N CYS A 292 8.89 -10.37 16.52
CA CYS A 292 9.73 -10.42 15.32
C CYS A 292 9.25 -11.40 14.23
N ALA A 293 8.80 -12.59 14.63
CA ALA A 293 8.16 -13.52 13.70
C ALA A 293 6.86 -12.91 13.13
N GLY A 294 6.11 -12.19 13.97
CA GLY A 294 4.92 -11.43 13.57
C GLY A 294 5.24 -10.32 12.57
N GLU A 295 6.32 -9.56 12.76
CA GLU A 295 6.75 -8.52 11.84
C GLU A 295 7.15 -9.10 10.48
N GLN A 296 7.88 -10.22 10.45
CA GLN A 296 8.17 -10.93 9.19
C GLN A 296 6.89 -11.35 8.50
N PHE A 297 5.97 -11.97 9.23
CA PHE A 297 4.69 -12.38 8.69
C PHE A 297 3.92 -11.18 8.12
N ILE A 298 3.88 -10.05 8.84
CA ILE A 298 3.23 -8.81 8.39
C ILE A 298 3.90 -8.29 7.11
N ILE A 299 5.23 -8.28 7.02
CA ILE A 299 5.95 -7.85 5.82
C ILE A 299 5.60 -8.74 4.63
N GLN A 300 5.52 -10.05 4.82
CA GLN A 300 5.20 -11.00 3.77
C GLN A 300 3.72 -10.92 3.35
N ALA A 301 2.81 -10.79 4.31
CA ALA A 301 1.38 -10.70 4.07
C ALA A 301 0.93 -9.33 3.52
N ARG A 302 1.74 -8.27 3.69
CA ARG A 302 1.35 -6.89 3.37
C ARG A 302 0.86 -6.71 1.95
N THR A 303 1.64 -7.11 0.95
CA THR A 303 1.24 -6.94 -0.46
C THR A 303 0.00 -7.76 -0.80
N ILE A 304 -0.16 -8.95 -0.20
CA ILE A 304 -1.34 -9.80 -0.37
C ILE A 304 -2.58 -9.11 0.20
N ILE A 305 -2.49 -8.58 1.43
CA ILE A 305 -3.59 -7.87 2.08
C ILE A 305 -3.94 -6.60 1.30
N ILE A 306 -2.95 -5.81 0.87
CA ILE A 306 -3.17 -4.64 -0.01
C ILE A 306 -3.94 -5.06 -1.26
N ALA A 307 -3.57 -6.16 -1.90
CA ALA A 307 -4.22 -6.63 -3.10
C ALA A 307 -5.67 -7.09 -2.87
N ILE A 308 -5.91 -7.87 -1.83
CA ILE A 308 -7.25 -8.31 -1.44
C ILE A 308 -8.13 -7.10 -1.10
N CYS A 309 -7.63 -6.17 -0.27
CA CYS A 309 -8.32 -4.93 0.04
C CYS A 309 -8.63 -4.11 -1.22
N THR A 310 -7.69 -4.03 -2.18
CA THR A 310 -7.90 -3.34 -3.46
C THR A 310 -9.08 -3.95 -4.21
N ILE A 311 -9.14 -5.29 -4.33
CA ILE A 311 -10.20 -5.99 -5.08
C ILE A 311 -11.55 -5.88 -4.37
N VAL A 312 -11.58 -6.07 -3.04
CA VAL A 312 -12.82 -6.11 -2.26
C VAL A 312 -13.39 -4.71 -2.07
N ALA A 313 -12.57 -3.77 -1.60
CA ALA A 313 -13.03 -2.48 -1.14
C ALA A 313 -13.26 -1.48 -2.30
N LEU A 314 -12.36 -1.46 -3.29
CA LEU A 314 -12.37 -0.44 -4.35
C LEU A 314 -13.28 -0.87 -5.51
N ALA A 315 -14.36 -0.10 -5.71
CA ALA A 315 -15.39 -0.42 -6.71
C ALA A 315 -14.88 -0.62 -8.16
N PRO A 316 -13.90 0.17 -8.67
CA PRO A 316 -13.38 -0.05 -10.02
C PRO A 316 -12.71 -1.41 -10.19
N TYR A 317 -11.94 -1.86 -9.20
CA TYR A 317 -11.25 -3.14 -9.21
C TYR A 317 -12.20 -4.31 -9.00
N ARG A 318 -13.19 -4.17 -8.09
CA ARG A 318 -14.25 -5.17 -7.93
C ARG A 318 -15.00 -5.43 -9.23
N ARG A 319 -15.35 -4.37 -9.97
CA ARG A 319 -16.00 -4.49 -11.29
C ARG A 319 -15.09 -5.12 -12.34
N ALA A 320 -13.79 -4.82 -12.31
CA ALA A 320 -12.82 -5.45 -13.20
C ALA A 320 -12.73 -6.96 -12.95
N PHE A 321 -12.65 -7.35 -11.68
CA PHE A 321 -12.64 -8.75 -11.27
C PHE A 321 -13.92 -9.50 -11.67
N THR A 322 -15.10 -8.95 -11.40
CA THR A 322 -16.37 -9.61 -11.78
C THR A 322 -16.53 -9.73 -13.29
N ARG A 323 -16.12 -8.72 -14.07
CA ARG A 323 -16.12 -8.79 -15.54
C ARG A 323 -15.24 -9.91 -16.07
N LEU A 324 -14.04 -10.08 -15.51
CA LEU A 324 -13.13 -11.16 -15.90
C LEU A 324 -13.70 -12.53 -15.52
N ALA A 325 -14.30 -12.65 -14.33
CA ALA A 325 -14.94 -13.88 -13.89
C ALA A 325 -16.16 -14.26 -14.76
N HIS A 326 -17.01 -13.29 -15.12
CA HIS A 326 -18.21 -13.54 -15.95
C HIS A 326 -17.87 -13.80 -17.42
N ARG A 327 -16.90 -13.10 -18.00
CA ARG A 327 -16.50 -13.31 -19.42
C ARG A 327 -16.06 -14.75 -19.69
N LYS A 328 -15.44 -15.40 -18.70
CA LYS A 328 -15.06 -16.81 -18.77
C LYS A 328 -16.28 -17.73 -18.89
N ARG A 329 -17.37 -17.40 -18.19
CA ARG A 329 -18.62 -18.17 -18.21
C ARG A 329 -19.34 -18.08 -19.54
N ASP A 330 -19.43 -16.89 -20.14
CA ASP A 330 -20.11 -16.71 -21.44
C ASP A 330 -19.37 -17.38 -22.60
N THR A 331 -18.04 -17.46 -22.51
CA THR A 331 -17.22 -18.11 -23.55
C THR A 331 -17.33 -19.64 -23.46
N GLN A 332 -17.41 -20.21 -22.25
CA GLN A 332 -17.64 -21.65 -22.07
C GLN A 332 -19.03 -22.09 -22.53
N THR A 333 -20.09 -21.32 -22.25
CA THR A 333 -21.45 -21.67 -22.68
C THR A 333 -21.60 -21.70 -24.21
N LYS A 334 -20.87 -20.85 -24.94
CA LYS A 334 -20.90 -20.84 -26.42
C LYS A 334 -20.10 -21.96 -27.07
N GLN A 335 -19.11 -22.53 -26.39
CA GLN A 335 -18.34 -23.69 -26.89
C GLN A 335 -19.01 -25.04 -26.60
N PHE A 336 -19.87 -25.11 -25.59
CA PHE A 336 -20.57 -26.35 -25.22
C PHE A 336 -21.94 -26.54 -25.86
N MET A 337 -22.40 -25.60 -26.70
CA MET A 337 -23.50 -25.94 -27.61
C MET A 337 -22.88 -26.67 -28.81
N PRO A 338 -23.03 -28.02 -28.91
CA PRO A 338 -22.75 -28.68 -30.17
C PRO A 338 -23.56 -27.94 -31.23
N ALA A 339 -22.93 -27.68 -32.36
CA ALA A 339 -23.62 -27.20 -33.55
C ALA A 339 -24.72 -28.21 -33.87
N SER A 340 -25.90 -28.03 -33.29
CA SER A 340 -27.10 -28.70 -33.70
C SER A 340 -27.34 -28.18 -35.10
N THR A 341 -26.90 -29.01 -36.04
CA THR A 341 -27.28 -29.09 -37.43
C THR A 341 -28.46 -28.17 -37.71
N THR A 342 -28.13 -27.02 -38.27
CA THR A 342 -29.06 -26.04 -38.78
C THR A 342 -29.87 -26.74 -39.87
N SER A 343 -31.01 -27.30 -39.45
CA SER A 343 -32.02 -27.79 -40.37
C SER A 343 -32.46 -26.62 -41.24
N LYS A 344 -32.49 -26.89 -42.53
CA LYS A 344 -32.71 -25.96 -43.62
C LYS A 344 -33.96 -25.11 -43.45
N ARG A 345 -33.72 -23.80 -43.40
CA ARG A 345 -34.36 -22.74 -44.18
C ARG A 345 -35.34 -23.21 -45.28
N MET A 346 -36.62 -22.86 -45.14
CA MET A 346 -37.50 -22.35 -46.21
C MET A 346 -38.35 -21.24 -45.56
N SER A 347 -38.07 -19.98 -45.86
CA SER A 347 -38.75 -19.20 -46.91
C SER A 347 -40.15 -18.75 -46.51
N SER A 348 -40.28 -17.49 -46.10
CA SER A 348 -41.37 -16.64 -46.58
C SER A 348 -41.03 -15.17 -46.36
N ASP A 349 -40.57 -14.59 -47.46
CA ASP A 349 -40.71 -13.22 -47.91
C ASP A 349 -41.74 -12.36 -47.15
N ARG A 350 -41.31 -11.23 -46.58
CA ARG A 350 -42.14 -10.02 -46.43
C ARG A 350 -41.27 -8.78 -46.29
N ARG A 351 -41.45 -7.90 -47.27
CA ARG A 351 -40.84 -6.58 -47.47
C ARG A 351 -41.21 -5.55 -46.39
N PRO A 352 -40.45 -4.44 -46.32
CA PRO A 352 -40.45 -3.51 -45.20
C PRO A 352 -41.40 -2.31 -45.39
N THR A 353 -41.95 -1.81 -44.31
CA THR A 353 -42.54 -0.46 -44.21
C THR A 353 -41.72 0.39 -43.25
N LEU A 354 -41.04 1.39 -43.82
CA LEU A 354 -40.45 2.54 -43.14
C LEU A 354 -41.55 3.37 -42.47
N PRO A 355 -41.24 4.03 -41.34
CA PRO A 355 -41.65 5.42 -41.24
C PRO A 355 -40.56 6.37 -40.75
N ALA A 356 -40.51 7.49 -41.48
CA ALA A 356 -40.39 8.87 -40.99
C ALA A 356 -39.11 9.29 -40.24
N THR A 357 -38.22 9.86 -41.05
CA THR A 357 -37.18 10.83 -40.76
C THR A 357 -37.70 12.00 -39.92
N ARG A 358 -37.36 12.08 -38.62
CA ARG A 358 -37.57 13.27 -37.79
C ARG A 358 -36.32 14.15 -37.81
N ARG A 359 -36.26 15.07 -38.79
CA ARG A 359 -35.31 16.19 -38.83
C ARG A 359 -35.45 17.02 -37.54
N ARG A 360 -34.44 17.01 -36.67
CA ARG A 360 -34.27 18.07 -35.66
C ARG A 360 -33.53 19.23 -36.33
N VAL A 361 -34.26 20.33 -36.47
CA VAL A 361 -33.75 21.64 -36.84
C VAL A 361 -32.79 22.10 -35.75
N PHE A 362 -31.51 22.27 -36.10
CA PHE A 362 -30.56 23.03 -35.29
C PHE A 362 -30.87 24.51 -35.51
N GLY A 363 -31.52 25.13 -34.54
CA GLY A 363 -31.64 26.58 -34.44
C GLY A 363 -30.32 27.16 -33.93
N ALA A 364 -29.71 28.00 -34.76
CA ALA A 364 -28.74 28.99 -34.36
C ALA A 364 -29.42 30.11 -33.54
N ASN A 365 -28.59 30.87 -32.81
CA ASN A 365 -28.86 32.14 -32.13
C ASN A 365 -29.34 32.06 -30.67
N THR A 366 -28.35 32.06 -29.76
CA THR A 366 -28.46 32.80 -28.49
C THR A 366 -27.11 33.47 -28.19
N SER A 367 -26.95 34.66 -28.77
CA SER A 367 -26.15 35.74 -28.21
C SER A 367 -26.80 36.16 -26.88
N LEU A 368 -26.22 35.75 -25.75
CA LEU A 368 -26.66 36.21 -24.44
C LEU A 368 -25.69 37.26 -23.90
N VAL A 369 -26.22 38.47 -23.94
CA VAL A 369 -25.82 39.73 -23.31
C VAL A 369 -25.15 39.52 -21.95
N ALA A 370 -23.98 40.13 -21.79
CA ALA A 370 -23.34 40.36 -20.51
C ALA A 370 -24.19 41.33 -19.68
N THR A 371 -24.93 40.82 -18.70
CA THR A 371 -25.51 41.63 -17.62
C THR A 371 -24.55 41.69 -16.46
N THR A 372 -23.95 42.86 -16.32
CA THR A 372 -23.15 43.33 -15.19
C THR A 372 -24.05 43.42 -13.95
N ASN A 373 -24.18 42.35 -13.18
CA ASN A 373 -24.79 42.42 -11.86
C ASN A 373 -23.74 42.88 -10.84
N GLN A 374 -23.84 44.17 -10.50
CA GLN A 374 -23.25 44.77 -9.31
C GLN A 374 -23.73 44.01 -8.07
N ILE A 375 -22.79 43.47 -7.29
CA ILE A 375 -23.05 42.92 -5.96
C ILE A 375 -22.87 44.06 -4.95
N PRO A 376 -23.87 44.38 -4.12
CA PRO A 376 -23.71 45.36 -3.05
C PRO A 376 -22.78 44.82 -1.96
N LEU A 377 -21.71 45.56 -1.69
CA LEU A 377 -20.85 45.40 -0.53
C LEU A 377 -21.66 45.68 0.75
N HIS A 378 -22.13 44.62 1.41
CA HIS A 378 -22.67 44.73 2.77
C HIS A 378 -21.51 44.84 3.76
N ARG A 379 -21.15 46.08 4.07
CA ARG A 379 -20.24 46.47 5.16
C ARG A 379 -20.88 46.06 6.48
N ARG A 380 -20.37 45.03 7.15
CA ARG A 380 -20.64 44.79 8.58
C ARG A 380 -19.52 45.44 9.38
N SER A 381 -19.83 46.61 9.93
CA SER A 381 -19.14 47.25 11.03
C SER A 381 -19.31 46.38 12.29
N PHE A 382 -18.20 45.88 12.82
CA PHE A 382 -18.12 45.50 14.23
C PHE A 382 -17.63 46.73 14.99
N ALA A 383 -18.46 47.18 15.93
CA ALA A 383 -18.07 48.06 17.00
C ALA A 383 -17.22 47.29 18.02
N GLN A 384 -16.11 47.90 18.43
CA GLN A 384 -15.56 47.86 19.78
C GLN A 384 -15.23 49.29 20.17
#